data_AF-X1C9C7-F1
#
_entry.id   AF-X1C9C7-F1
#
_cell.length_a   1.000
_cell.length_b   1.000
_cell.length_c   1.000
_cell.angle_alpha   90.00
_cell.angle_beta   90.00
_cell.angle_gamma   90.00
#
_symmetry.space_group_name_H-M   'P 1'
#
loop_
_entity.id
_entity.type
_entity.pdbx_description
1 polymer ?
#
loop_
_entity_poly.entity_id
_entity_poly.type
_entity_poly.pdbx_seq_one_letter_code
_entity_poly.pdbx_strand_id
1 'polypeptide(L)' 'MCEFCTEHGEGKKWYLQMKNYSEELLHVELTSRQKRSLKQKTV' A
#
# COMPACT_ATOMS: atom_id res chain seq x y z
N MET A 1 -4.57 2.45 -17.59
CA MET A 1 -3.20 2.98 -17.71
C MET A 1 -2.94 3.24 -19.18
N CYS A 2 -2.83 4.49 -19.63
CA CYS A 2 -2.68 4.78 -21.07
C CYS A 2 -1.28 4.43 -21.59
N GLU A 3 -1.15 4.31 -22.91
CA GLU A 3 0.07 3.96 -23.66
C GLU A 3 1.24 4.88 -23.31
N PHE A 4 1.01 6.20 -23.36
CA PHE A 4 1.97 7.22 -22.95
C PHE A 4 2.60 6.97 -21.57
N CYS A 5 1.76 6.64 -20.58
CA CYS A 5 2.26 6.40 -19.24
C CYS A 5 3.08 5.10 -19.16
N THR A 6 2.84 4.11 -20.03
CA THR A 6 3.61 2.85 -20.05
C THR A 6 5.00 3.06 -20.62
N GLU A 7 5.15 3.95 -21.60
CA GLU A 7 6.42 4.28 -22.26
C GLU A 7 7.31 5.20 -21.42
N HIS A 8 6.71 6.15 -20.70
CA HIS A 8 7.46 7.22 -20.01
C HIS A 8 7.27 7.23 -18.48
N GLY A 9 6.51 6.29 -17.93
CA GLY A 9 6.20 6.24 -16.51
C GLY A 9 7.36 5.70 -15.67
N GLU A 10 8.43 6.47 -15.49
CA GLU A 10 9.50 6.13 -14.54
C GLU A 10 8.98 6.03 -13.09
N GLY A 11 7.97 6.84 -12.75
CA GLY A 11 7.27 6.80 -11.46
C GLY A 11 6.47 5.52 -11.20
N LYS A 12 6.29 4.65 -12.21
CA LYS A 12 5.46 3.45 -12.05
C LYS A 12 6.17 2.24 -11.47
N LYS A 13 7.46 2.09 -11.76
CA LYS A 13 8.24 0.98 -11.20
C LYS A 13 8.51 1.20 -9.71
N TRP A 14 8.60 2.45 -9.28
CA TRP A 14 8.81 2.80 -7.87
C TRP A 14 7.67 2.32 -6.98
N TYR A 15 6.40 2.58 -7.34
CA TYR A 15 5.25 2.11 -6.54
C TYR A 15 5.03 0.59 -6.63
N LEU A 16 5.66 -0.10 -7.59
CA LEU A 16 5.57 -1.56 -7.66
C LEU A 16 6.52 -2.26 -6.70
N GLN A 17 7.52 -1.55 -6.19
CA GLN A 17 8.43 -2.09 -5.20
C GLN A 17 7.89 -1.79 -3.81
N MET A 18 7.32 -2.80 -3.13
CA MET A 18 6.74 -2.64 -1.79
C MET A 18 7.66 -1.90 -0.82
N LYS A 19 8.97 -2.19 -0.85
CA LYS A 19 9.98 -1.55 0.02
C LYS A 19 10.00 -0.01 -0.04
N ASN A 20 9.48 0.58 -1.12
CA ASN A 20 9.52 2.02 -1.33
C ASN A 20 8.42 2.77 -0.57
N TYR A 21 7.36 2.09 -0.11
CA TYR A 21 6.21 2.70 0.55
C TYR A 21 5.61 1.82 1.65
N SER A 22 6.19 0.65 1.93
CA SER A 22 5.71 -0.27 2.97
C SER A 22 5.74 0.37 4.35
N GLU A 23 6.74 1.19 4.63
CA GLU A 23 6.90 1.85 5.92
C GLU A 23 5.79 2.89 6.15
N GLU A 24 5.48 3.70 5.14
CA GLU A 24 4.35 4.63 5.17
C GLU A 24 3.02 3.90 5.40
N LEU A 25 2.81 2.76 4.75
CA LEU A 25 1.61 1.94 4.92
C LEU A 25 1.49 1.32 6.31
N LEU A 26 2.60 0.95 6.97
CA LEU A 26 2.59 0.40 8.33
C LEU A 26 2.15 1.42 9.37
N HIS A 27 2.36 2.71 9.11
CA HIS A 27 1.99 3.80 10.01
C HIS A 27 0.59 4.37 9.75
N VAL A 28 -0.14 3.87 8.75
CA VAL A 28 -1.53 4.26 8.50
C VAL A 28 -2.41 3.84 9.66
N GLU A 29 -3.19 4.78 10.21
CA GLU A 29 -4.12 4.47 11.28
C GLU A 29 -5.19 3.47 10.80
N LEU A 30 -5.34 2.38 11.54
CA LEU A 30 -6.35 1.38 11.26
C LEU A 30 -7.75 1.91 11.51
N THR A 31 -8.65 1.62 10.55
CA THR A 31 -10.08 1.86 10.73
C THR A 31 -10.64 1.02 11.87
N SER A 32 -11.78 1.45 12.43
CA SER A 32 -12.50 0.69 13.46
C SER A 32 -12.84 -0.74 13.03
N ARG A 33 -13.07 -0.99 11.73
CA ARG A 33 -13.31 -2.33 11.18
C ARG A 33 -12.05 -3.20 11.22
N GLN A 34 -10.92 -2.66 10.79
CA GLN A 34 -9.63 -3.36 10.82
C GLN A 34 -9.17 -3.65 12.25
N LYS A 35 -9.33 -2.68 13.17
CA LYS A 35 -9.05 -2.86 14.61
C LYS A 35 -9.88 -4.01 15.21
N ARG A 36 -11.16 -4.14 14.83
CA ARG A 36 -12.00 -5.27 15.25
C ARG A 36 -11.51 -6.62 14.72
N SER A 37 -11.09 -6.69 13.46
CA SER A 37 -10.56 -7.93 12.87
C SER A 37 -9.23 -8.39 13.47
N LEU A 38 -8.37 -7.47 13.93
CA LEU A 38 -7.17 -7.83 14.68
C LEU A 38 -7.50 -8.40 16.07
N LYS A 39 -8.41 -7.75 16.80
CA LYS A 39 -8.85 -8.22 18.13
C LYS A 39 -9.45 -9.63 18.10
N GLN A 40 -10.07 -10.03 16.99
CA GLN A 40 -10.63 -11.38 16.80
C GLN A 40 -9.57 -12.45 16.52
N LYS A 41 -8.39 -12.07 16.02
CA LYS A 41 -7.28 -12.99 15.72
C LYS A 41 -6.34 -13.23 16.91
N THR A 42 -6.41 -12.42 17.96
CA THR A 42 -5.56 -12.53 19.16
C THR A 42 -6.18 -13.42 20.25
N VAL A 43 -7.05 -14.37 19.87
CA VAL A 43 -7.62 -15.40 20.77
C VAL A 43 -6.91 -16.72 20.52
#